data_AF-A0A8X6URQ0-F1
#
_entry.id   AF-A0A8X6URQ0-F1
#
_cell.length_a   1.000
_cell.length_b   1.000
_cell.length_c   1.000
_cell.angle_alpha   90.00
_cell.angle_beta   90.00
_cell.angle_gamma   90.00
#
_symmetry.space_group_name_H-M   'P 1'
#
loop_
_entity.id
_entity.type
_entity.pdbx_description
1 polymer ?
#
loop_
_entity_poly.entity_id
_entity_poly.type
_entity_poly.pdbx_seq_one_letter_code
_entity_poly.pdbx_strand_id
1 'polypeptide(L)' 'MGWLSLPLVLCLTVLGQCWAVCRLSEHSCDNGRCIESGRYCDGTDDCGDLSDEPPACTKRRRSVLEKLRSEILDLHA' A
#
# COMPACT_ATOMS: atom_id res chain seq x y z
N MET A 1 -29.70 -23.22 18.48
CA MET A 1 -29.87 -21.81 18.90
C MET A 1 -28.82 -21.50 19.96
N GLY A 2 -27.56 -21.33 19.52
CA GLY A 2 -26.41 -21.04 20.37
C GLY A 2 -26.14 -19.55 20.34
N TRP A 3 -25.99 -18.96 21.52
CA TRP A 3 -26.08 -17.53 21.76
C TRP A 3 -24.77 -16.85 21.36
N LEU A 4 -24.88 -15.75 20.60
CA LEU A 4 -23.76 -15.03 20.01
C LEU A 4 -22.86 -14.39 21.08
N SER A 5 -21.60 -14.81 21.10
CA SER A 5 -20.48 -14.10 21.72
C SER A 5 -19.31 -14.12 20.76
N LEU A 6 -19.34 -13.28 19.72
CA LEU A 6 -18.17 -13.03 18.87
C LEU A 6 -18.10 -11.55 18.50
N PRO A 7 -17.19 -10.76 19.11
CA PRO A 7 -16.90 -9.39 18.69
C PRO A 7 -15.96 -9.32 17.46
N LEU A 8 -15.83 -10.40 16.68
CA LEU A 8 -14.80 -10.54 15.65
C LEU A 8 -15.30 -11.31 14.41
N VAL A 9 -16.45 -10.91 13.88
CA VAL A 9 -16.90 -11.36 12.56
C VAL A 9 -16.43 -10.35 11.50
N LEU A 10 -15.11 -10.20 11.35
CA LEU A 10 -14.48 -9.37 10.31
C LEU A 10 -13.89 -10.20 9.15
N CYS A 11 -14.36 -11.45 8.99
CA CYS A 11 -13.94 -12.31 7.89
C CYS A 11 -15.03 -13.34 7.62
N LEU A 12 -16.08 -12.99 6.86
CA LEU A 12 -17.08 -13.97 6.41
C LEU A 12 -17.19 -14.02 4.86
N THR A 13 -16.22 -14.73 4.27
CA THR A 13 -16.42 -15.93 3.44
C THR A 13 -17.45 -15.91 2.29
N VAL A 14 -17.19 -15.19 1.20
CA VAL A 14 -17.67 -15.67 -0.13
C VAL A 14 -16.59 -15.63 -1.23
N LEU A 15 -15.53 -14.80 -1.18
CA LEU A 15 -14.58 -14.69 -2.32
C LEU A 15 -13.07 -14.73 -2.00
N GLY A 16 -12.64 -15.04 -0.78
CA GLY A 16 -11.21 -15.30 -0.53
C GLY A 16 -10.26 -14.11 -0.73
N GLN A 17 -10.69 -12.88 -0.46
CA GLN A 17 -9.80 -11.73 -0.39
C GLN A 17 -9.67 -11.22 1.06
N CYS A 18 -8.54 -11.54 1.69
CA CYS A 18 -8.05 -10.81 2.85
C CYS A 18 -7.44 -9.50 2.34
N TRP A 19 -8.25 -8.45 2.25
CA TRP A 19 -7.67 -7.12 2.23
C TRP A 19 -7.00 -6.94 3.60
N ALA A 20 -5.69 -6.76 3.63
CA ALA A 20 -5.03 -6.44 4.88
C ALA A 20 -5.57 -5.10 5.37
N VAL A 21 -6.02 -5.06 6.62
CA VAL A 21 -6.33 -3.80 7.28
C VAL A 21 -5.01 -3.12 7.59
N CYS A 22 -4.54 -2.31 6.65
CA CYS A 22 -3.33 -1.51 6.81
C CYS A 22 -3.58 -0.32 7.77
N ARG A 23 -2.51 0.26 8.32
CA ARG A 23 -2.63 1.49 9.11
C ARG A 23 -3.10 2.65 8.24
N LEU A 24 -3.57 3.72 8.87
CA LEU A 24 -4.04 4.94 8.20
C LEU A 24 -3.00 5.58 7.24
N SER A 25 -1.71 5.34 7.47
CA SER A 25 -0.58 5.85 6.68
C SER A 25 0.04 4.80 5.74
N GLU A 26 -0.66 3.69 5.54
CA GLU A 26 -0.26 2.59 4.68
C GLU A 26 -1.34 2.38 3.62
N HIS A 27 -0.94 1.86 2.46
CA HIS A 27 -1.85 1.43 1.42
C HIS A 27 -1.89 -0.10 1.37
N SER A 28 -3.05 -0.64 0.99
CA SER A 28 -3.26 -2.08 0.81
C SER A 28 -3.07 -2.49 -0.65
N CYS A 29 -2.21 -3.46 -0.88
CA CYS A 29 -2.01 -4.13 -2.17
C CYS A 29 -3.12 -5.17 -2.39
N ASP A 30 -3.37 -5.59 -3.64
CA ASP A 30 -4.39 -6.59 -3.95
C ASP A 30 -3.98 -7.99 -3.46
N ASN A 31 -2.68 -8.26 -3.37
CA ASN A 31 -2.14 -9.47 -2.77
C ASN A 31 -2.16 -9.45 -1.22
N GLY A 32 -2.81 -8.46 -0.59
CA GLY A 32 -2.97 -8.36 0.86
C GLY A 32 -1.70 -7.93 1.61
N ARG A 33 -0.71 -7.35 0.91
CA ARG A 33 0.44 -6.68 1.52
C ARG A 33 0.08 -5.24 1.88
N CYS A 34 0.78 -4.68 2.86
CA CYS A 34 0.71 -3.26 3.19
C CYS A 34 2.06 -2.62 2.87
N ILE A 35 2.01 -1.46 2.23
CA ILE A 35 3.20 -0.63 2.05
C ILE A 35 2.90 0.81 2.46
N GLU A 36 3.93 1.63 2.62
CA GLU A 36 3.76 3.02 3.04
C GLU A 36 2.99 3.82 1.97
N SER A 37 2.12 4.76 2.39
CA SER A 37 1.35 5.58 1.43
C SER A 37 2.23 6.36 0.44
N GLY A 38 3.48 6.66 0.81
CA GLY A 38 4.46 7.32 -0.06
C GLY A 38 5.00 6.44 -1.20
N ARG A 39 4.76 5.13 -1.13
CA ARG A 39 5.16 4.15 -2.16
C ARG A 39 4.06 3.84 -3.17
N TYR A 40 2.85 4.32 -2.93
CA TYR A 40 1.81 4.28 -3.96
C TYR A 40 2.18 5.26 -5.07
N CYS A 41 2.22 4.82 -6.33
CA CYS A 41 2.53 5.69 -7.47
C CYS A 41 3.95 6.32 -7.44
N ASP A 42 4.93 5.67 -6.81
CA ASP A 42 6.31 6.19 -6.67
C ASP A 42 7.21 5.85 -7.88
N GLY A 43 6.77 4.93 -8.73
CA GLY A 43 7.48 4.43 -9.89
C GLY A 43 8.15 3.07 -9.73
N THR A 44 8.01 2.42 -8.57
CA THR A 44 8.60 1.15 -8.19
C THR A 44 7.50 0.14 -7.88
N ASP A 45 7.72 -1.14 -8.19
CA ASP A 45 6.81 -2.21 -7.76
C ASP A 45 7.17 -2.64 -6.33
N ASP A 46 6.57 -2.00 -5.33
CA ASP A 46 6.76 -2.32 -3.92
C ASP A 46 5.79 -3.42 -3.44
N CYS A 47 4.60 -3.49 -4.05
CA CYS A 47 3.63 -4.53 -3.74
C CYS A 47 4.03 -5.91 -4.31
N GLY A 48 4.77 -5.95 -5.42
CA GLY A 48 5.20 -7.17 -6.12
C GLY A 48 4.12 -7.78 -7.02
N ASP A 49 2.95 -7.16 -7.08
CA ASP A 49 1.81 -7.47 -7.95
C ASP A 49 1.41 -6.25 -8.80
N LEU A 50 2.18 -5.15 -8.75
CA LEU A 50 1.91 -3.87 -9.42
C LEU A 50 0.60 -3.17 -9.01
N SER A 51 -0.04 -3.60 -7.93
CA SER A 51 -1.28 -2.96 -7.44
C SER A 51 -1.05 -1.54 -6.91
N ASP A 52 0.19 -1.20 -6.56
CA ASP A 52 0.66 0.14 -6.21
C ASP A 52 0.99 1.04 -7.41
N GLU A 53 1.16 0.47 -8.60
CA GLU A 53 1.55 1.16 -9.84
C GLU A 53 0.54 0.94 -10.99
N PRO A 54 -0.77 1.24 -10.79
CA PRO A 54 -1.77 1.03 -11.83
C PRO A 54 -1.50 1.93 -13.06
N PRO A 55 -1.97 1.57 -14.27
CA PRO A 55 -1.76 2.38 -15.48
C PRO A 55 -2.40 3.77 -15.41
N ALA A 56 -3.41 3.95 -14.56
CA ALA A 56 -4.03 5.24 -14.26
C ALA A 56 -3.14 6.15 -13.38
N CYS A 57 -2.04 5.61 -12.86
CA CYS A 57 -1.01 6.38 -12.19
C CYS A 57 -0.38 7.35 -13.18
N THR A 58 -0.93 8.56 -13.25
CA THR A 58 -0.26 9.64 -13.96
C THR A 58 0.99 9.95 -13.16
N LYS A 59 2.14 9.43 -13.58
CA LYS A 59 3.46 9.85 -13.08
C LYS A 59 3.60 11.34 -13.43
N ARG A 60 2.97 12.22 -12.65
CA ARG A 60 3.42 13.61 -12.56
C ARG A 60 4.88 13.48 -12.23
N ARG A 61 5.74 14.16 -12.99
CA ARG A 61 7.21 14.16 -12.89
C ARG A 61 7.73 14.69 -11.53
N ARG A 62 7.09 14.33 -10.44
CA ARG A 62 7.38 14.65 -9.04
C ARG A 62 8.53 13.78 -8.53
N SER A 63 8.70 12.59 -9.08
CA SER A 63 9.78 11.65 -8.77
C SER A 63 11.16 12.04 -9.32
N VAL A 64 11.29 13.06 -10.19
CA VAL A 64 12.64 13.62 -10.48
C VAL A 64 13.09 14.54 -9.33
N LEU A 65 12.16 15.31 -8.74
CA LEU A 65 12.48 16.31 -7.72
C LEU A 65 12.67 15.70 -6.32
N GLU A 66 11.90 14.67 -5.96
CA GLU A 66 12.03 13.97 -4.67
C GLU A 66 13.23 13.02 -4.63
N LYS A 67 13.57 12.37 -5.76
CA LYS A 67 14.74 11.49 -5.86
C LYS A 67 16.06 12.30 -5.80
N LEU A 68 16.08 13.47 -6.42
CA LEU A 68 17.16 14.46 -6.28
C LEU A 68 17.28 15.02 -4.84
N ARG A 69 16.22 14.99 -4.03
CA ARG A 69 16.26 15.46 -2.64
C ARG A 69 16.86 14.43 -1.68
N SER A 70 16.60 13.13 -1.92
CA SER A 70 17.20 12.06 -1.12
C SER A 70 18.70 11.91 -1.38
N GLU A 71 19.16 12.08 -2.62
CA GLU A 71 20.60 11.95 -2.96
C GLU A 71 21.45 13.18 -2.52
N ILE A 72 20.86 14.36 -2.36
CA ILE A 72 21.57 15.57 -1.87
C ILE A 72 21.66 15.60 -0.33
N LEU A 73 20.86 14.79 0.38
CA LEU A 73 20.90 14.69 1.85
C LEU A 73 21.83 13.60 2.38
N ASP A 74 22.59 12.90 1.51
CA ASP A 74 23.68 11.99 1.92
C ASP A 74 25.07 12.65 1.79
N LEU A 75 25.15 13.93 1.38
CA LEU A 75 26.40 14.71 1.30
C LEU A 75 26.64 15.63 2.51
N HIS A 76 25.73 15.67 3.49
CA HIS A 76 25.87 16.41 4.75
C HIS A 76 25.56 15.54 5.99
N ALA A 77 26.11 14.31 6.04
CA ALA A 77 26.25 13.53 7.26
C ALA A 77 27.68 12.99 7.37
#